data_AF-A0A2V8YYT6-F1
#
_entry.id   AF-A0A2V8YYT6-F1
#
_cell.length_a   1.000
_cell.length_b   1.000
_cell.length_c   1.000
_cell.angle_alpha   90.00
_cell.angle_beta   90.00
_cell.angle_gamma   90.00
#
_symmetry.space_group_name_H-M   'P 1'
#
loop_
_entity.id
_entity.type
_entity.pdbx_description
1 polymer ?
#
loop_
_entity_poly.entity_id
_entity_poly.type
_entity_poly.pdbx_seq_one_letter_code
_entity_poly.pdbx_strand_id
1 'polypeptide(L)'
;MVTSALTLLALLVVPYRSGDHLLAERYEALLTRSRGVHVAEISRDHLRAAAQLRTITGVKTPDSLQLVAALGTGCATFLTNDRDLPTIPGLRILQLASCGR
;
A
#
# COMPACT_ATOMS: atom_id res chain seq x y z
N MET A 1 -2.25 -12.09 0.89
CA MET A 1 -1.80 -10.79 0.32
C MET A 1 -1.96 -9.73 1.39
N VAL A 2 -0.97 -8.85 1.52
CA VAL A 2 -1.04 -7.74 2.47
C VAL A 2 -1.15 -6.43 1.68
N THR A 3 -1.97 -5.52 2.17
CA THR A 3 -2.00 -4.12 1.75
C THR A 3 -2.02 -3.24 2.99
N SER A 4 -2.06 -1.91 2.87
CA SER A 4 -2.12 -1.01 4.04
C SER A 4 -3.42 -0.22 4.10
N ALA A 5 -3.70 0.38 5.26
CA ALA A 5 -4.80 1.32 5.46
C ALA A 5 -4.76 2.50 4.46
N LEU A 6 -3.58 2.80 3.88
CA LEU A 6 -3.45 3.80 2.83
C LEU A 6 -4.14 3.39 1.53
N THR A 7 -4.16 2.10 1.18
CA THR A 7 -4.93 1.60 0.03
C THR A 7 -6.41 1.80 0.27
N LEU A 8 -6.90 1.52 1.48
CA LEU A 8 -8.29 1.78 1.85
C LEU A 8 -8.62 3.26 1.67
N LEU A 9 -7.80 4.16 2.22
CA LEU A 9 -7.95 5.61 2.01
C LEU A 9 -8.05 5.95 0.52
N ALA A 10 -7.11 5.48 -0.30
CA ALA A 10 -7.07 5.79 -1.72
C ALA A 10 -8.31 5.31 -2.48
N LEU A 11 -8.80 4.10 -2.18
CA LEU A 11 -10.00 3.55 -2.82
C LEU A 11 -11.27 4.34 -2.45
N LEU A 12 -11.36 4.86 -1.23
CA LEU A 12 -12.54 5.59 -0.76
C LEU A 12 -12.64 7.02 -1.31
N VAL A 13 -11.54 7.62 -1.79
CA VAL A 13 -11.52 8.99 -2.30
C VAL A 13 -12.50 9.20 -3.46
N VAL A 14 -12.51 8.31 -4.46
CA VAL A 14 -13.36 8.48 -5.65
C VAL A 14 -14.84 8.32 -5.32
N PRO A 15 -15.29 7.24 -4.64
CA PRO A 15 -16.68 7.10 -4.20
C PRO A 15 -17.19 8.29 -3.38
N TYR A 16 -16.39 8.79 -2.43
CA TYR A 16 -16.80 9.95 -1.63
C TYR A 16 -16.87 11.24 -2.44
N ARG A 17 -15.97 11.45 -3.40
CA ARG A 17 -16.05 12.62 -4.31
C ARG A 17 -17.30 12.60 -5.18
N SER A 18 -17.80 11.42 -5.55
CA SER A 18 -19.04 11.28 -6.33
C SER A 18 -20.30 11.16 -5.48
N GLY A 19 -20.20 11.22 -4.15
CA GLY A 19 -21.34 11.01 -3.23
C GLY A 19 -21.88 9.59 -3.21
N ASP A 20 -21.14 8.61 -3.73
CA ASP A 20 -21.56 7.21 -3.80
C ASP A 20 -21.08 6.44 -2.56
N HIS A 21 -21.83 6.59 -1.47
CA HIS A 21 -21.54 5.92 -0.20
C HIS A 21 -21.68 4.39 -0.28
N LEU A 22 -22.59 3.89 -1.13
CA LEU A 22 -22.76 2.45 -1.30
C LEU A 22 -21.54 1.82 -1.96
N LEU A 23 -20.93 2.50 -2.94
CA LEU A 23 -19.68 2.06 -3.54
C LEU A 23 -18.51 2.12 -2.55
N ALA A 24 -18.47 3.16 -1.70
CA ALA A 24 -17.47 3.28 -0.63
C ALA A 24 -17.52 2.06 0.32
N GLU A 25 -18.71 1.72 0.81
CA GLU A 25 -18.93 0.55 1.68
C GLU A 25 -18.51 -0.75 1.00
N ARG A 26 -18.81 -0.91 -0.30
CA ARG A 26 -18.41 -2.09 -1.07
C ARG A 26 -16.90 -2.21 -1.21
N TYR A 27 -16.19 -1.11 -1.46
CA TYR A 27 -14.72 -1.11 -1.53
C TYR A 27 -14.07 -1.42 -0.18
N GLU A 28 -14.58 -0.84 0.90
CA GLU A 28 -14.10 -1.15 2.25
C GLU A 28 -14.34 -2.62 2.61
N ALA A 29 -15.55 -3.14 2.34
CA ALA A 29 -15.86 -4.55 2.58
C ALA A 29 -14.96 -5.49 1.76
N LEU A 30 -14.65 -5.13 0.50
CA LEU A 30 -13.75 -5.92 -0.33
C LEU A 30 -12.35 -6.03 0.31
N LEU A 31 -11.80 -4.96 0.87
CA LEU A 31 -10.48 -5.00 1.49
C LEU A 31 -10.48 -5.64 2.89
N THR A 32 -11.52 -5.41 3.68
CA THR A 32 -11.54 -5.79 5.11
C THR A 32 -12.20 -7.15 5.38
N ARG A 33 -13.07 -7.63 4.48
CA ARG A 33 -13.84 -8.87 4.68
C ARG A 33 -13.43 -9.99 3.73
N SER A 34 -12.56 -9.74 2.76
CA SER A 34 -12.07 -10.78 1.84
C SER A 34 -11.10 -11.74 2.53
N ARG A 35 -11.29 -13.04 2.31
CA ARG A 35 -10.33 -14.05 2.76
C ARG A 35 -8.99 -13.86 2.05
N GLY A 36 -7.91 -13.94 2.81
CA GLY A 36 -6.55 -13.86 2.28
C GLY A 36 -6.04 -12.45 1.99
N VAL A 37 -6.82 -11.41 2.31
CA VAL A 37 -6.37 -10.01 2.34
C VAL A 37 -6.18 -9.58 3.78
N HIS A 38 -5.03 -8.99 4.07
CA HIS A 38 -4.75 -8.34 5.35
C HIS A 38 -4.47 -6.86 5.11
N VAL A 39 -5.17 -5.98 5.83
CA VAL A 39 -4.95 -4.54 5.79
C VAL A 39 -4.08 -4.17 7.00
N ALA A 40 -2.86 -3.76 6.74
CA ALA A 40 -1.90 -3.32 7.75
C ALA A 40 -2.20 -1.89 8.19
N GLU A 41 -2.30 -1.68 9.50
CA GLU A 41 -2.46 -0.36 10.09
C GLU A 41 -1.20 0.50 9.94
N ILE A 42 -1.39 1.83 9.86
CA ILE A 42 -0.28 2.79 9.82
C ILE A 42 -0.11 3.40 11.20
N SER A 43 0.87 2.88 11.95
CA SER A 43 1.24 3.41 13.27
C SER A 43 2.21 4.59 13.19
N ARG A 44 2.46 5.24 14.33
CA ARG A 44 3.47 6.31 14.46
C ARG A 44 4.87 5.87 14.06
N ASP A 45 5.23 4.62 14.30
CA ASP A 45 6.55 4.10 13.92
C ASP A 45 6.65 3.90 12.42
N HIS A 46 5.56 3.52 11.74
CA HIS A 46 5.50 3.51 10.28
C HIS A 46 5.68 4.93 9.71
N LEU A 47 5.07 5.95 10.31
CA LEU A 47 5.25 7.35 9.90
C LEU A 47 6.71 7.80 10.02
N ARG A 48 7.38 7.46 11.13
CA ARG A 48 8.80 7.78 11.34
C ARG A 48 9.70 7.07 10.33
N ALA A 49 9.51 5.78 10.14
CA ALA A 49 10.28 5.00 9.19
C ALA A 49 10.04 5.46 7.74
N ALA A 50 8.81 5.83 7.38
CA ALA A 50 8.50 6.40 6.08
C ALA A 50 9.21 7.73 5.86
N ALA A 51 9.22 8.62 6.86
CA ALA A 51 9.99 9.88 6.78
C ALA A 51 11.49 9.63 6.57
N GLN A 52 12.08 8.68 7.29
CA GLN A 52 13.49 8.29 7.12
C GLN A 52 13.75 7.74 5.72
N LEU A 53 12.90 6.82 5.24
CA LEU A 53 13.02 6.23 3.92
C LEU A 53 12.98 7.31 2.82
N ARG A 54 12.07 8.28 2.95
CA ARG A 54 11.95 9.38 1.99
C ARG A 54 13.18 10.27 1.93
N THR A 55 13.84 10.54 3.05
CA THR A 55 15.09 11.31 3.07
C THR A 55 16.19 10.63 2.28
N ILE A 56 16.24 9.30 2.29
CA ILE A 56 17.26 8.51 1.62
C ILE A 56 16.95 8.31 0.13
N THR A 57 15.67 8.12 -0.20
CA THR A 57 15.26 7.65 -1.54
C THR A 57 14.50 8.68 -2.38
N GLY A 58 13.98 9.75 -1.77
CA GLY A 58 13.16 10.75 -2.45
C GLY A 58 11.73 10.31 -2.80
N VAL A 59 11.30 9.10 -2.42
CA VAL A 59 9.97 8.60 -2.77
C VAL A 59 8.83 9.46 -2.21
N LYS A 60 7.68 9.39 -2.86
CA LYS A 60 6.49 10.12 -2.43
C LYS A 60 5.98 9.54 -1.11
N THR A 61 5.29 10.37 -0.33
CA THR A 61 4.72 9.98 0.96
C THR A 61 3.84 8.72 0.89
N PRO A 62 2.91 8.59 -0.08
CA PRO A 62 2.09 7.39 -0.17
C PRO A 62 2.92 6.12 -0.36
N ASP A 63 3.90 6.18 -1.27
CA ASP A 63 4.74 5.03 -1.61
C ASP A 63 5.63 4.63 -0.44
N SER A 64 6.22 5.61 0.27
CA SER A 64 7.02 5.31 1.47
C SER A 64 6.21 4.59 2.55
N LEU A 65 4.94 4.96 2.74
CA LEU A 65 4.08 4.34 3.73
C LEU A 65 3.69 2.92 3.33
N GLN A 66 3.42 2.68 2.04
CA GLN A 66 3.15 1.34 1.53
C GLN A 66 4.37 0.42 1.66
N LEU A 67 5.55 0.90 1.28
CA LEU A 67 6.81 0.15 1.38
C LEU A 67 7.13 -0.20 2.84
N VAL A 68 7.00 0.76 3.76
CA VAL A 68 7.24 0.55 5.19
C VAL A 68 6.21 -0.39 5.81
N ALA A 69 4.93 -0.32 5.41
CA ALA A 69 3.91 -1.28 5.85
C ALA A 69 4.21 -2.71 5.35
N ALA A 70 4.68 -2.85 4.11
CA ALA A 70 5.08 -4.14 3.56
C ALA A 70 6.28 -4.73 4.32
N LEU A 71 7.30 -3.91 4.60
CA LEU A 71 8.44 -4.32 5.42
C LEU A 71 8.01 -4.71 6.85
N GLY A 72 7.18 -3.89 7.49
CA GLY A 72 6.71 -4.11 8.87
C GLY A 72 5.84 -5.35 9.05
N THR A 73 5.23 -5.84 7.97
CA THR A 73 4.42 -7.07 7.95
C THR A 73 5.22 -8.31 7.53
N GLY A 74 6.53 -8.16 7.29
CA GLY A 74 7.41 -9.25 6.88
C GLY A 74 7.19 -9.70 5.43
N CYS A 75 6.60 -8.85 4.57
CA CYS A 75 6.45 -9.17 3.16
C CYS A 75 7.84 -9.26 2.49
N ALA A 76 8.12 -10.39 1.84
CA ALA A 76 9.34 -10.55 1.05
C ALA A 76 9.24 -9.92 -0.35
N THR A 77 8.03 -9.56 -0.79
CA THR A 77 7.76 -9.08 -2.14
C THR A 77 6.68 -8.01 -2.14
N PHE A 78 6.92 -6.93 -2.89
CA PHE A 78 5.98 -5.84 -3.11
C PHE A 78 5.56 -5.82 -4.58
N LEU A 79 4.26 -6.01 -4.82
CA LEU A 79 3.67 -6.04 -6.16
C LEU A 79 3.15 -4.65 -6.51
N THR A 80 3.60 -4.08 -7.62
CA THR A 80 3.23 -2.70 -8.03
C THR A 80 3.10 -2.58 -9.54
N ASN A 81 2.37 -1.55 -9.98
CA ASN A 81 2.42 -1.06 -11.37
C ASN A 81 3.32 0.17 -11.53
N ASP A 82 3.81 0.73 -10.42
CA ASP A 82 4.67 1.90 -10.44
C ASP A 82 6.10 1.49 -10.77
N ARG A 83 6.67 2.15 -11.78
CA ARG A 83 8.01 1.87 -12.30
C ARG A 83 9.08 2.69 -11.58
N ASP A 84 8.68 3.69 -10.81
CA ASP A 84 9.59 4.67 -10.21
C ASP A 84 9.92 4.35 -8.75
N LEU A 85 9.57 3.14 -8.26
CA LEU A 85 9.94 2.72 -6.90
C LEU A 85 11.44 2.38 -6.81
N PRO A 86 12.14 2.86 -5.77
CA PRO A 86 13.54 2.56 -5.55
C PRO A 86 13.71 1.09 -5.13
N THR A 87 14.95 0.61 -5.22
CA THR A 87 15.31 -0.66 -4.60
C THR A 87 15.30 -0.52 -3.07
N ILE A 88 14.58 -1.42 -2.41
CA ILE A 88 14.46 -1.45 -0.95
C ILE A 88 15.14 -2.73 -0.43
N PRO A 89 16.18 -2.63 0.42
CA PRO A 89 16.80 -3.80 1.02
C PRO A 89 15.76 -4.66 1.77
N GLY A 90 15.79 -5.98 1.52
CA GLY A 90 14.86 -6.92 2.15
C GLY A 90 13.47 -6.99 1.50
N LEU A 91 13.20 -6.21 0.45
CA LEU A 91 11.90 -6.22 -0.23
C LEU A 91 12.08 -6.31 -1.75
N ARG A 92 11.69 -7.45 -2.34
CA ARG A 92 11.71 -7.62 -3.79
C ARG A 92 10.56 -6.84 -4.42
N ILE A 93 10.86 -5.87 -5.29
CA ILE A 93 9.83 -5.18 -6.07
C ILE A 93 9.50 -6.03 -7.32
N LEU A 94 8.23 -6.40 -7.48
CA LEU A 94 7.71 -7.07 -8.68
C LEU A 94 6.74 -6.15 -9.41
N GLN A 95 6.96 -6.01 -10.72
CA GLN A 95 6.04 -5.30 -11.59
C GLN A 95 4.87 -6.23 -11.93
N LEU A 96 3.63 -5.77 -11.76
CA LEU A 96 2.45 -6.60 -12.07
C LEU A 96 2.44 -7.03 -13.53
N ALA A 97 2.87 -6.17 -14.46
CA ALA A 97 3.03 -6.51 -15.87
C ALA A 97 4.03 -7.66 -16.14
N SER A 98 4.88 -8.01 -15.16
CA SER A 98 5.80 -9.16 -15.24
C SER A 98 5.25 -10.44 -14.63
N CYS A 99 4.11 -10.38 -13.92
CA CYS A 99 3.39 -11.55 -13.40
C CYS A 99 2.36 -12.02 -14.44
N GLY A 100 2.71 -13.02 -15.25
CA GLY A 100 1.80 -13.58 -16.26
C GLY A 100 2.47 -14.15 -17.52
N ARG A 101 3.73 -14.59 -17.43
CA ARG A 101 4.34 -15.47 -18.43
C ARG A 101 4.43 -16.87 -17.87
#